data_AF-A0A0D2R3F8-F1
#
_entry.id   AF-A0A0D2R3F8-F1
#
_cell.length_a   1.000
_cell.length_b   1.000
_cell.length_c   1.000
_cell.angle_alpha   90.00
_cell.angle_beta   90.00
_cell.angle_gamma   90.00
#
_symmetry.space_group_name_H-M   'P 1'
#
loop_
_entity.id
_entity.type
_entity.pdbx_description
1 polymer ?
#
loop_
_entity_poly.entity_id
_entity_poly.type
_entity_poly.pdbx_seq_one_letter_code
_entity_poly.pdbx_strand_id
1 'polypeptide(L)'
;MRESANAFLFFSLVVTDTTYLLLVLRAFTVYLHQLTFNCLLDHIDCFKLSICPKSRKLVVPLQCSLNMLEGDTGCSVWPSSLFLSELILSYPHIFSGKSCFEVGSGVGLVGICLAHVKASKVILSDGDLSTLANMKLNLEKNRLNTETNLPEPSIENQNVVKCIHLPWESASEKELQNFMPEIILGADVIYDPSCLPHLVKVLAILLNKKKSYIENREGSIPNSFPGDSKVNDAHDLDASSFHAQRINTSEVKGIINNAVDLVSRADPVAYIASVIRNADTFDRFLALADQADLRIKDLTSTLRPFDLLPYMKSYDRSSIRLFTVT
;
A
#
# COMPACT_ATOMS: atom_id res chain seq x y z
N MET A 1 -31.83 15.42 8.67
CA MET A 1 -31.69 15.39 10.14
C MET A 1 -30.71 14.29 10.49
N ARG A 2 -29.80 14.58 11.41
CA ARG A 2 -28.54 13.87 11.67
C ARG A 2 -28.76 12.48 12.26
N GLU A 3 -28.25 11.45 11.61
CA GLU A 3 -27.93 10.14 12.20
C GLU A 3 -26.49 9.78 11.82
N SER A 4 -25.54 10.39 12.50
CA SER A 4 -24.12 10.02 12.43
C SER A 4 -23.45 10.38 13.76
N ALA A 5 -23.98 9.80 14.84
CA ALA A 5 -23.45 9.95 16.18
C ALA A 5 -23.47 8.59 16.89
N ASN A 6 -22.72 7.62 16.37
CA ASN A 6 -22.40 6.38 17.09
C ASN A 6 -21.01 5.88 16.70
N ALA A 7 -20.00 6.68 17.03
CA ALA A 7 -18.61 6.25 17.09
C ALA A 7 -17.89 6.99 18.24
N PHE A 8 -18.48 7.00 19.43
CA PHE A 8 -17.75 7.33 20.66
C PHE A 8 -16.98 6.08 21.11
N LEU A 9 -15.80 5.87 20.52
CA LEU A 9 -14.80 4.97 21.10
C LEU A 9 -14.20 5.68 22.33
N PHE A 10 -14.70 5.28 23.50
CA PHE A 10 -14.16 5.65 24.80
C PHE A 10 -12.68 5.20 24.90
N PHE A 11 -11.74 6.13 24.78
CA PHE A 11 -10.49 6.05 25.56
C PHE A 11 -10.73 6.81 26.86
N SER A 12 -11.23 6.12 27.88
CA SER A 12 -11.32 6.68 29.23
C SER A 12 -9.91 6.75 29.81
N LEU A 13 -9.26 7.91 29.67
CA LEU A 13 -8.25 8.33 30.64
C LEU A 13 -9.02 9.01 31.77
N VAL A 14 -9.11 8.34 32.92
CA VAL A 14 -9.69 8.93 34.14
C VAL A 14 -8.81 10.11 34.54
N VAL A 15 -9.33 11.33 34.35
CA VAL A 15 -8.80 12.55 35.00
C VAL A 15 -9.98 13.23 35.66
N THR A 16 -9.97 13.22 36.98
CA THR A 16 -11.01 13.73 37.86
C THR A 16 -11.03 15.27 37.89
N ASP A 17 -12.22 15.83 37.64
CA ASP A 17 -12.79 17.13 38.08
C ASP A 17 -12.12 18.45 37.63
N THR A 18 -12.67 19.08 36.56
CA THR A 18 -12.51 20.51 36.14
C THR A 18 -13.42 20.80 34.92
N THR A 19 -14.68 20.39 35.01
CA THR A 19 -15.48 19.90 33.88
C THR A 19 -15.97 20.97 32.88
N TYR A 20 -15.93 22.26 33.22
CA TYR A 20 -16.47 23.32 32.34
C TYR A 20 -15.42 24.25 31.71
N LEU A 21 -14.28 24.52 32.35
CA LEU A 21 -13.24 25.39 31.77
C LEU A 21 -12.39 24.65 30.72
N LEU A 22 -12.25 23.32 30.85
CA LEU A 22 -11.51 22.48 29.90
C LEU A 22 -12.27 22.25 28.58
N LEU A 23 -13.61 22.41 28.58
CA LEU A 23 -14.43 22.19 27.39
C LEU A 23 -14.19 23.24 26.29
N VAL A 24 -13.77 24.46 26.67
CA VAL A 24 -13.55 25.59 25.73
C VAL A 24 -12.11 25.62 25.20
N LEU A 25 -11.14 25.01 25.88
CA LEU A 25 -9.74 24.90 25.39
C LEU A 25 -9.49 23.65 24.53
N ARG A 26 -10.45 22.71 24.44
CA ARG A 26 -10.37 21.42 23.74
C ARG A 26 -10.67 21.48 22.23
N ALA A 27 -10.33 22.57 21.56
CA ALA A 27 -10.46 22.68 20.11
C ALA A 27 -9.19 22.27 19.33
N PHE A 28 -8.08 21.89 19.99
CA PHE A 28 -6.81 21.59 19.29
C PHE A 28 -5.95 20.52 19.99
N THR A 29 -6.51 19.36 20.36
CA THR A 29 -5.71 18.33 21.06
C THR A 29 -5.09 17.33 20.10
N VAL A 30 -3.86 17.61 19.67
CA VAL A 30 -2.95 16.66 19.02
C VAL A 30 -2.18 15.90 20.10
N TYR A 31 -2.06 14.58 19.97
CA TYR A 31 -1.32 13.73 20.92
C TYR A 31 -0.33 12.81 20.19
N LEU A 32 0.75 12.47 20.89
CA LEU A 32 1.73 11.50 20.40
C LEU A 32 1.33 10.11 20.92
N HIS A 33 0.87 9.25 20.03
CA HIS A 33 0.69 7.83 20.32
C HIS A 33 2.00 7.10 20.04
N GLN A 34 2.52 6.34 21.00
CA GLN A 34 3.65 5.44 20.77
C GLN A 34 3.18 3.99 20.83
N LEU A 35 3.13 3.33 19.68
CA LEU A 35 2.79 1.91 19.59
C LEU A 35 4.07 1.08 19.75
N THR A 36 4.02 -0.02 20.50
CA THR A 36 5.15 -0.93 20.70
C THR A 36 4.72 -2.35 20.35
N PHE A 37 4.99 -2.78 19.12
CA PHE A 37 4.71 -4.13 18.66
C PHE A 37 5.77 -5.09 19.21
N ASN A 38 5.32 -6.18 19.84
CA ASN A 38 6.19 -7.24 20.35
C ASN A 38 6.47 -8.29 19.26
N CYS A 39 7.30 -7.97 18.28
CA CYS A 39 7.60 -8.85 17.16
C CYS A 39 8.43 -10.08 17.59
N LEU A 40 8.13 -11.24 17.00
CA LEU A 40 8.95 -12.44 17.09
C LEU A 40 9.90 -12.46 15.88
N LEU A 41 11.21 -12.55 16.12
CA LEU A 41 12.18 -12.76 15.04
C LEU A 41 12.12 -14.22 14.57
N ASP A 42 12.35 -14.40 13.26
CA ASP A 42 12.80 -15.64 12.61
C ASP A 42 11.79 -16.52 11.84
N HIS A 43 10.86 -15.95 11.08
CA HIS A 43 10.22 -16.69 9.97
C HIS A 43 10.80 -16.42 8.57
N ILE A 44 11.80 -15.54 8.46
CA ILE A 44 12.46 -15.30 7.16
C ILE A 44 13.61 -16.30 6.91
N ASP A 45 14.21 -16.95 7.93
CA ASP A 45 15.32 -17.90 7.72
C ASP A 45 15.32 -19.17 8.61
N CYS A 46 14.34 -19.38 9.50
CA CYS A 46 14.42 -20.47 10.48
C CYS A 46 13.63 -21.73 10.10
N PHE A 47 14.10 -22.43 9.07
CA PHE A 47 13.83 -23.87 8.95
C PHE A 47 14.98 -24.74 9.48
N LYS A 48 16.06 -24.14 10.02
CA LYS A 48 17.29 -24.90 10.33
C LYS A 48 18.05 -24.65 11.63
N LEU A 49 17.63 -23.80 12.57
CA LEU A 49 18.41 -23.65 13.82
C LEU A 49 17.56 -23.54 15.08
N SER A 50 17.87 -24.43 16.02
CA SER A 50 17.33 -24.52 17.38
C SER A 50 17.78 -23.35 18.26
N ILE A 51 17.33 -22.13 17.95
CA ILE A 51 17.60 -20.94 18.78
C ILE A 51 16.27 -20.30 19.16
N CYS A 52 16.08 -20.08 20.46
CA CYS A 52 14.90 -19.43 21.02
C CYS A 52 14.71 -18.05 20.35
N PRO A 53 13.52 -17.73 19.80
CA PRO A 53 13.32 -16.47 19.10
C PRO A 53 13.50 -15.31 20.08
N LYS A 54 14.46 -14.41 19.78
CA LYS A 54 14.62 -13.17 20.54
C LYS A 54 13.46 -12.24 20.17
N SER A 55 12.63 -11.87 21.15
CA SER A 55 11.59 -10.86 20.94
C SER A 55 12.26 -9.51 20.60
N ARG A 56 11.86 -8.89 19.48
CA ARG A 56 12.29 -7.54 19.11
C ARG A 56 11.08 -6.63 19.18
N LYS A 57 11.24 -5.48 19.84
CA LYS A 57 10.17 -4.48 19.92
C LYS A 57 10.29 -3.53 18.73
N LEU A 58 9.23 -3.41 17.95
CA LEU A 58 9.09 -2.32 16.98
C LEU A 58 8.31 -1.20 17.64
N VAL A 59 8.95 -0.05 17.82
CA VAL A 59 8.34 1.15 18.39
C VAL A 59 7.97 2.09 17.26
N VAL A 60 6.69 2.46 17.18
CA VAL A 60 6.13 3.33 16.14
C VAL A 60 5.52 4.56 16.80
N PRO A 61 6.27 5.69 16.91
CA PRO A 61 5.68 6.96 17.29
C PRO A 61 4.78 7.50 16.17
N LEU A 62 3.58 7.94 16.53
CA LEU A 62 2.58 8.54 15.65
C LEU A 62 2.03 9.79 16.31
N GLN A 63 1.91 10.85 15.53
CA GLN A 63 1.09 12.01 15.85
C GLN A 63 -0.34 11.75 15.38
N CYS A 64 -1.28 11.90 16.30
CA CYS A 64 -2.70 11.69 16.07
C CYS A 64 -3.52 12.88 16.56
N SER A 65 -4.70 13.07 16.00
CA SER A 65 -5.69 14.06 16.43
C SER A 65 -6.90 13.37 17.06
N LEU A 66 -7.47 13.98 18.10
CA LEU A 66 -8.76 13.56 18.69
C LEU A 66 -9.96 14.31 18.10
N ASN A 67 -9.73 15.29 17.23
CA ASN A 67 -10.77 16.17 16.70
C ASN A 67 -11.54 15.54 15.53
N MET A 68 -12.16 14.39 15.78
CA MET A 68 -12.91 13.64 14.76
C MET A 68 -14.06 14.42 14.11
N LEU A 69 -14.57 15.46 14.79
CA LEU A 69 -15.69 16.29 14.32
C LEU A 69 -15.29 17.42 13.38
N GLU A 70 -13.99 17.71 13.22
CA GLU A 70 -13.46 18.78 12.35
C GLU A 70 -12.82 18.26 11.06
N GLY A 71 -13.01 16.97 10.74
CA GLY A 71 -12.45 16.35 9.54
C GLY A 71 -11.15 15.57 9.78
N ASP A 72 -10.57 15.62 10.98
CA ASP A 72 -9.32 14.92 11.34
C ASP A 72 -9.47 13.39 11.49
N THR A 73 -10.53 12.79 10.93
CA THR A 73 -10.77 11.34 11.04
C THR A 73 -9.63 10.50 10.48
N GLY A 74 -8.93 10.99 9.45
CA GLY A 74 -7.72 10.38 8.89
C GLY A 74 -6.48 10.52 9.78
N CYS A 75 -6.48 11.47 10.72
CA CYS A 75 -5.40 11.68 11.69
C CYS A 75 -5.55 10.84 12.97
N SER A 76 -6.44 9.83 12.97
CA SER A 76 -6.63 8.90 14.09
C SER A 76 -6.18 7.48 13.77
N VAL A 77 -5.82 6.72 14.81
CA VAL A 77 -5.54 5.28 14.69
C VAL A 77 -6.86 4.52 14.81
N TRP A 78 -7.19 3.74 13.78
CA TRP A 78 -8.38 2.90 13.75
C TRP A 78 -8.06 1.43 14.06
N PRO A 79 -8.96 0.67 14.71
CA PRO A 79 -8.71 -0.74 15.04
C PRO A 79 -8.28 -1.59 13.84
N SER A 80 -8.85 -1.33 12.66
CA SER A 80 -8.51 -2.06 11.43
C SER A 80 -7.09 -1.79 10.94
N SER A 81 -6.52 -0.59 11.19
CA SER A 81 -5.12 -0.30 10.81
C SER A 81 -4.13 -0.95 11.78
N LEU A 82 -4.49 -1.05 13.07
CA LEU A 82 -3.77 -1.90 14.03
C LEU A 82 -3.76 -3.36 13.54
N PHE A 83 -4.91 -3.87 13.09
CA PHE A 83 -5.05 -5.27 12.66
C PHE A 83 -4.20 -5.58 11.42
N LEU A 84 -4.25 -4.73 10.40
CA LEU A 84 -3.37 -4.90 9.22
C LEU A 84 -1.89 -4.78 9.58
N SER A 85 -1.54 -3.92 10.53
CA SER A 85 -0.16 -3.79 11.00
C SER A 85 0.32 -5.07 11.69
N GLU A 86 -0.51 -5.65 12.55
CA GLU A 86 -0.21 -6.96 13.15
C GLU A 86 -0.14 -8.06 12.09
N LEU A 87 -1.00 -8.04 11.07
CA LEU A 87 -0.97 -8.98 9.95
C LEU A 87 0.35 -8.92 9.19
N ILE A 88 0.80 -7.71 8.85
CA ILE A 88 2.07 -7.48 8.14
C ILE A 88 3.25 -8.01 8.96
N LEU A 89 3.28 -7.67 10.25
CA LEU A 89 4.37 -8.07 11.14
C LEU A 89 4.34 -9.56 11.50
N SER A 90 3.15 -10.19 11.49
CA SER A 90 2.98 -11.63 11.71
C SER A 90 3.38 -12.47 10.50
N TYR A 91 3.15 -11.94 9.30
CA TYR A 91 3.37 -12.64 8.03
C TYR A 91 4.24 -11.83 7.06
N PRO A 92 5.48 -11.46 7.44
CA PRO A 92 6.32 -10.59 6.63
C PRO A 92 6.63 -11.18 5.24
N HIS A 93 6.64 -12.50 5.09
CA HIS A 93 6.87 -13.19 3.81
C HIS A 93 5.83 -12.89 2.73
N ILE A 94 4.62 -12.45 3.11
CA ILE A 94 3.58 -12.04 2.15
C ILE A 94 3.95 -10.70 1.51
N PHE A 95 4.56 -9.79 2.27
CA PHE A 95 4.76 -8.39 1.90
C PHE A 95 6.21 -8.04 1.54
N SER A 96 7.18 -8.82 2.04
CA SER A 96 8.61 -8.57 1.80
C SER A 96 8.93 -8.69 0.30
N GLY A 97 9.66 -7.70 -0.23
CA GLY A 97 9.97 -7.60 -1.65
C GLY A 97 8.78 -7.25 -2.56
N LYS A 98 7.57 -7.02 -2.02
CA LYS A 98 6.37 -6.71 -2.80
C LYS A 98 6.16 -5.21 -2.98
N SER A 99 5.61 -4.84 -4.14
CA SER A 99 5.08 -3.49 -4.37
C SER A 99 3.70 -3.37 -3.73
N CYS A 100 3.58 -2.49 -2.74
CA CYS A 100 2.39 -2.31 -1.93
C CYS A 100 1.78 -0.91 -2.11
N PHE A 101 0.46 -0.85 -2.19
CA PHE A 101 -0.32 0.38 -2.28
C PHE A 101 -1.41 0.38 -1.20
N GLU A 102 -1.49 1.41 -0.36
CA GLU A 102 -2.57 1.54 0.61
C GLU A 102 -3.55 2.65 0.20
N VAL A 103 -4.84 2.31 0.17
CA VAL A 103 -5.96 3.25 -0.01
C VAL A 103 -6.44 3.74 1.35
N GLY A 104 -6.52 5.07 1.54
CA GLY A 104 -6.99 5.65 2.81
C GLY A 104 -6.03 5.38 3.96
N SER A 105 -4.75 5.75 3.78
CA SER A 105 -3.66 5.41 4.70
C SER A 105 -3.72 6.12 6.06
N GLY A 106 -4.48 7.22 6.18
CA GLY A 106 -4.64 7.94 7.43
C GLY A 106 -3.30 8.38 8.04
N VAL A 107 -3.03 7.96 9.28
CA VAL A 107 -1.78 8.26 10.00
C VAL A 107 -0.53 7.57 9.43
N GLY A 108 -0.67 6.64 8.47
CA GLY A 108 0.44 5.96 7.78
C GLY A 108 1.02 4.74 8.50
N LEU A 109 0.35 4.22 9.53
CA LEU A 109 0.84 3.12 10.36
C LEU A 109 1.13 1.83 9.55
N VAL A 110 0.23 1.44 8.65
CA VAL A 110 0.38 0.26 7.81
C VAL A 110 1.60 0.41 6.90
N GLY A 111 1.76 1.58 6.27
CA GLY A 111 2.96 1.93 5.50
C GLY A 111 4.27 1.80 6.25
N ILE A 112 4.31 2.23 7.51
CA ILE A 112 5.48 2.08 8.38
C ILE A 112 5.79 0.58 8.60
N CYS A 113 4.77 -0.25 8.81
CA CYS A 113 4.94 -1.69 8.98
C CYS A 113 5.40 -2.37 7.68
N LEU A 114 4.89 -1.95 6.51
CA LEU A 114 5.33 -2.44 5.20
C LEU A 114 6.80 -2.12 4.95
N ALA A 115 7.23 -0.89 5.24
CA ALA A 115 8.63 -0.50 5.17
C ALA A 115 9.50 -1.33 6.12
N HIS A 116 9.02 -1.59 7.35
CA HIS A 116 9.72 -2.41 8.34
C HIS A 116 9.98 -3.85 7.85
N VAL A 117 9.01 -4.47 7.16
CA VAL A 117 9.14 -5.83 6.61
C VAL A 117 9.81 -5.86 5.23
N LYS A 118 10.37 -4.72 4.78
CA LYS A 118 11.10 -4.57 3.52
C LYS A 118 10.25 -4.85 2.28
N ALA A 119 9.02 -4.33 2.23
CA ALA A 119 8.31 -4.19 0.96
C ALA A 119 9.19 -3.44 -0.05
N SER A 120 9.19 -3.84 -1.33
CA SER A 120 10.09 -3.26 -2.34
C SER A 120 9.68 -1.85 -2.77
N LYS A 121 8.38 -1.56 -2.66
CA LYS A 121 7.81 -0.24 -2.93
C LYS A 121 6.60 -0.06 -2.02
N VAL A 122 6.48 1.10 -1.37
CA VAL A 122 5.32 1.44 -0.54
C VAL A 122 4.75 2.76 -1.02
N ILE A 123 3.49 2.74 -1.44
CA ILE A 123 2.73 3.93 -1.81
C ILE A 123 1.56 4.07 -0.83
N LEU A 124 1.49 5.20 -0.14
CA LEU A 124 0.42 5.57 0.76
C LEU A 124 -0.41 6.67 0.13
N SER A 125 -1.73 6.58 0.25
CA SER A 125 -2.65 7.51 -0.38
C SER A 125 -3.76 7.94 0.58
N ASP A 126 -4.11 9.21 0.55
CA ASP A 126 -5.25 9.74 1.29
C ASP A 126 -5.92 10.89 0.52
N GLY A 127 -7.24 11.03 0.70
CA GLY A 127 -8.05 12.05 0.03
C GLY A 127 -7.97 13.42 0.69
N ASP A 128 -7.55 13.49 1.95
CA ASP A 128 -7.43 14.73 2.70
C ASP A 128 -5.98 15.24 2.80
N LEU A 129 -5.76 16.52 2.48
CA LEU A 129 -4.41 17.11 2.46
C LEU A 129 -3.83 17.27 3.87
N SER A 130 -4.66 17.51 4.89
CA SER A 130 -4.19 17.64 6.27
C SER A 130 -3.73 16.29 6.82
N THR A 131 -4.47 15.23 6.50
CA THR A 131 -4.13 13.84 6.79
C THR A 131 -2.83 13.45 6.09
N LEU A 132 -2.68 13.79 4.81
CA LEU A 132 -1.45 13.55 4.06
C LEU A 132 -0.23 14.26 4.68
N ALA A 133 -0.39 15.49 5.15
CA ALA A 133 0.67 16.22 5.84
C ALA A 133 1.05 15.55 7.17
N ASN A 134 0.06 15.14 7.97
CA ASN A 134 0.28 14.42 9.23
C ASN A 134 0.94 13.05 8.99
N MET A 135 0.54 12.33 7.94
CA MET A 135 1.14 11.07 7.51
C MET A 135 2.63 11.22 7.21
N LYS A 136 3.02 12.25 6.44
CA LYS A 136 4.43 12.54 6.14
C LYS A 136 5.24 12.81 7.40
N LEU A 137 4.70 13.60 8.33
CA LEU A 137 5.32 13.85 9.64
C LEU A 137 5.50 12.55 10.44
N ASN A 138 4.53 11.62 10.37
CA ASN A 138 4.64 10.32 11.02
C ASN A 138 5.72 9.44 10.38
N LEU A 139 5.85 9.45 9.06
CA LEU A 139 6.94 8.75 8.37
C LEU A 139 8.31 9.30 8.80
N GLU A 140 8.46 10.62 8.86
CA GLU A 140 9.69 11.28 9.34
C GLU A 140 10.03 10.90 10.79
N LYS A 141 9.04 10.89 11.69
CA LYS A 141 9.21 10.41 13.09
C LYS A 141 9.69 8.96 13.16
N ASN A 142 9.35 8.15 12.17
CA ASN A 142 9.78 6.76 12.04
C ASN A 142 11.05 6.60 11.18
N ARG A 143 11.74 7.70 10.84
CA ARG A 143 12.98 7.73 10.04
C ARG A 143 12.82 7.12 8.65
N LEU A 144 11.63 7.27 8.07
CA LEU A 144 11.34 6.89 6.68
C LEU A 144 11.43 8.12 5.79
N ASN A 145 12.06 7.96 4.63
CA ASN A 145 12.21 9.04 3.67
C ASN A 145 10.96 9.14 2.80
N THR A 146 10.47 10.35 2.56
CA THR A 146 9.40 10.59 1.58
C THR A 146 9.98 11.17 0.30
N GLU A 147 9.46 10.78 -0.87
CA GLU A 147 9.97 11.23 -2.19
C GLU A 147 10.10 12.76 -2.34
N THR A 148 9.30 13.55 -1.63
CA THR A 148 9.35 15.03 -1.71
C THR A 148 10.57 15.67 -1.04
N ASN A 149 11.34 14.90 -0.25
CA ASN A 149 12.44 15.42 0.57
C ASN A 149 13.83 15.05 0.02
N LEU A 150 13.92 14.43 -1.17
CA LEU A 150 15.20 13.97 -1.74
C LEU A 150 15.70 14.91 -2.85
N PRO A 151 16.86 15.56 -2.67
CA PRO A 151 17.63 16.09 -3.79
C PRO A 151 18.37 14.93 -4.46
N GLU A 152 18.00 14.62 -5.71
CA GLU A 152 18.60 13.63 -6.62
C GLU A 152 18.52 12.14 -6.17
N PRO A 153 18.33 11.19 -7.12
CA PRO A 153 18.24 9.77 -6.81
C PRO A 153 19.63 9.20 -6.47
N SER A 154 19.97 9.17 -5.18
CA SER A 154 21.06 8.32 -4.69
C SER A 154 20.62 6.85 -4.65
N ILE A 155 21.50 5.98 -5.13
CA ILE A 155 21.26 4.57 -5.51
C ILE A 155 20.92 3.64 -4.31
N GLU A 156 20.87 4.15 -3.06
CA GLU A 156 20.80 3.31 -1.85
C GLU A 156 19.60 3.55 -0.92
N ASN A 157 18.53 4.24 -1.36
CA ASN A 157 17.39 4.49 -0.46
C ASN A 157 16.38 3.33 -0.44
N GLN A 158 16.69 2.23 0.26
CA GLN A 158 15.78 1.10 0.50
C GLN A 158 14.55 1.46 1.38
N ASN A 159 14.46 2.69 1.90
CA ASN A 159 13.43 3.13 2.86
C ASN A 159 12.55 4.31 2.34
N VAL A 160 12.38 4.46 1.02
CA VAL A 160 11.51 5.52 0.47
C VAL A 160 10.06 5.06 0.48
N VAL A 161 9.20 5.84 1.13
CA VAL A 161 7.74 5.69 1.09
C VAL A 161 7.16 6.84 0.30
N LYS A 162 6.40 6.54 -0.75
CA LYS A 162 5.71 7.54 -1.56
C LYS A 162 4.37 7.88 -0.92
N CYS A 163 4.09 9.17 -0.73
CA CYS A 163 2.80 9.66 -0.27
C CYS A 163 2.11 10.42 -1.40
N ILE A 164 0.90 10.05 -1.76
CA ILE A 164 0.11 10.71 -2.82
C ILE A 164 -1.21 11.24 -2.28
N HIS A 165 -1.63 12.39 -2.80
CA HIS A 165 -2.98 12.88 -2.58
C HIS A 165 -3.90 12.17 -3.57
N LEU A 166 -4.89 11.44 -3.08
CA LEU A 166 -5.81 10.66 -3.92
C LEU A 166 -7.24 10.72 -3.36
N PRO A 167 -7.99 11.79 -3.65
CA PRO A 167 -9.45 11.77 -3.46
C PRO A 167 -10.05 10.75 -4.42
N TRP A 168 -10.77 9.76 -3.90
CA TRP A 168 -11.27 8.63 -4.68
C TRP A 168 -12.24 9.08 -5.78
N GLU A 169 -13.01 10.12 -5.52
CA GLU A 169 -14.01 10.72 -6.41
C GLU A 169 -13.38 11.25 -7.70
N SER A 170 -12.18 11.81 -7.60
CA SER A 170 -11.44 12.43 -8.71
C SER A 170 -10.26 11.61 -9.21
N ALA A 171 -10.08 10.39 -8.71
CA ALA A 171 -8.95 9.54 -9.07
C ALA A 171 -8.94 9.20 -10.57
N SER A 172 -7.80 9.47 -11.22
CA SER A 172 -7.59 9.23 -12.65
C SER A 172 -7.22 7.77 -12.91
N GLU A 173 -7.89 7.12 -13.88
CA GLU A 173 -7.57 5.74 -14.28
C GLU A 173 -6.11 5.61 -14.75
N LYS A 174 -5.65 6.58 -15.56
CA LYS A 174 -4.28 6.60 -16.07
C LYS A 174 -3.24 6.71 -14.95
N GLU A 175 -3.53 7.51 -13.92
CA GLU A 175 -2.64 7.65 -12.78
C GLU A 175 -2.57 6.34 -11.98
N LEU A 176 -3.73 5.75 -11.67
CA LEU A 176 -3.83 4.51 -10.90
C LEU A 176 -3.15 3.33 -11.61
N GLN A 177 -3.34 3.21 -12.92
CA GLN A 177 -2.71 2.17 -13.74
C GLN A 177 -1.17 2.23 -13.73
N ASN A 178 -0.58 3.40 -13.52
CA ASN A 178 0.88 3.53 -13.46
C ASN A 178 1.49 2.95 -12.16
N PHE A 179 0.69 2.73 -11.11
CA PHE A 179 1.23 2.22 -9.85
C PHE A 179 1.54 0.72 -9.89
N MET A 180 0.69 -0.06 -10.60
CA MET A 180 0.79 -1.52 -10.76
C MET A 180 1.26 -2.25 -9.47
N PRO A 181 0.56 -2.08 -8.34
CA PRO A 181 0.94 -2.77 -7.11
C PRO A 181 0.71 -4.28 -7.21
N GLU A 182 1.51 -5.06 -6.49
CA GLU A 182 1.24 -6.49 -6.28
C GLU A 182 0.25 -6.70 -5.13
N ILE A 183 0.27 -5.80 -4.14
CA ILE A 183 -0.60 -5.85 -2.97
C ILE A 183 -1.26 -4.50 -2.76
N ILE A 184 -2.58 -4.49 -2.65
CA ILE A 184 -3.36 -3.33 -2.23
C ILE A 184 -3.77 -3.55 -0.76
N LEU A 185 -3.79 -2.51 0.05
CA LEU A 185 -4.24 -2.56 1.44
C LEU A 185 -5.28 -1.46 1.70
N GLY A 186 -6.22 -1.72 2.61
CA GLY A 186 -7.16 -0.72 3.08
C GLY A 186 -7.66 -1.04 4.48
N ALA A 187 -7.49 -0.10 5.41
CA ALA A 187 -7.95 -0.24 6.79
C ALA A 187 -9.17 0.65 7.03
N ASP A 188 -10.31 0.05 7.39
CA ASP A 188 -11.54 0.76 7.74
C ASP A 188 -12.07 1.70 6.64
N VAL A 189 -11.80 1.38 5.37
CA VAL A 189 -12.22 2.17 4.20
C VAL A 189 -13.68 1.97 3.76
N ILE A 190 -14.40 1.02 4.37
CA ILE A 190 -15.81 0.71 4.09
C ILE A 190 -16.68 1.34 5.19
N TYR A 191 -16.85 2.66 5.15
CA TYR A 191 -17.54 3.40 6.23
C TYR A 191 -18.69 4.30 5.75
N ASP A 192 -18.57 4.95 4.59
CA ASP A 192 -19.58 5.84 4.03
C ASP A 192 -20.12 5.28 2.71
N PRO A 193 -21.43 4.96 2.61
CA PRO A 193 -22.05 4.49 1.38
C PRO A 193 -21.80 5.37 0.15
N SER A 194 -21.63 6.68 0.32
CA SER A 194 -21.38 7.62 -0.77
C SER A 194 -19.98 7.48 -1.38
N CYS A 195 -19.00 7.05 -0.59
CA CYS A 195 -17.62 6.83 -1.05
C CYS A 195 -17.44 5.47 -1.75
N LEU A 196 -18.33 4.49 -1.50
CA LEU A 196 -18.16 3.10 -1.96
C LEU A 196 -18.02 2.94 -3.49
N PRO A 197 -18.82 3.63 -4.34
CA PRO A 197 -18.64 3.52 -5.80
C PRO A 197 -17.24 3.96 -6.24
N HIS A 198 -16.69 4.98 -5.58
CA HIS A 198 -15.36 5.51 -5.89
C HIS A 198 -14.26 4.58 -5.37
N LEU A 199 -14.39 4.05 -4.16
CA LEU A 199 -13.49 3.05 -3.61
C LEU A 199 -13.41 1.80 -4.50
N VAL A 200 -14.56 1.25 -4.91
CA VAL A 200 -14.61 0.07 -5.77
C VAL A 200 -13.98 0.34 -7.14
N LYS A 201 -14.21 1.53 -7.72
CA LYS A 201 -13.53 1.95 -8.96
C LYS A 201 -12.00 1.97 -8.79
N VAL A 202 -11.50 2.53 -7.69
CA VAL A 202 -10.05 2.57 -7.39
C VAL A 202 -9.49 1.15 -7.27
N LEU A 203 -10.15 0.28 -6.49
CA LEU A 203 -9.74 -1.11 -6.32
C LEU A 203 -9.72 -1.86 -7.65
N ALA A 204 -10.78 -1.72 -8.47
CA ALA A 204 -10.88 -2.37 -9.77
C ALA A 204 -9.73 -1.97 -10.71
N ILE A 205 -9.35 -0.68 -10.73
CA ILE A 205 -8.26 -0.20 -11.57
C ILE A 205 -6.89 -0.70 -11.06
N LEU A 206 -6.67 -0.66 -9.74
CA LEU A 206 -5.41 -1.13 -9.14
C LEU A 206 -5.24 -2.66 -9.26
N LEU A 207 -6.34 -3.42 -9.24
CA LEU A 207 -6.35 -4.87 -9.41
C LEU A 207 -6.28 -5.29 -10.89
N ASN A 208 -6.58 -4.40 -11.83
CA ASN A 208 -6.58 -4.72 -13.24
C ASN A 208 -5.18 -4.55 -13.87
N LYS A 209 -4.49 -5.67 -14.10
CA LYS A 209 -3.22 -5.70 -14.84
C LYS A 209 -3.35 -5.43 -16.34
N LYS A 210 -4.55 -5.54 -16.92
CA LYS A 210 -4.74 -5.46 -18.37
C LYS A 210 -5.07 -4.03 -18.79
N LYS A 211 -4.05 -3.30 -19.24
CA LYS A 211 -4.15 -2.30 -20.34
C LYS A 211 -2.84 -1.70 -20.84
N SER A 212 -1.68 -1.97 -20.23
CA SER A 212 -0.40 -1.40 -20.69
C SER A 212 0.31 -2.17 -21.81
N TYR A 213 -0.09 -3.43 -22.07
CA TYR A 213 0.58 -4.28 -23.06
C TYR A 213 0.08 -4.13 -24.50
N ILE A 214 -1.14 -3.61 -24.72
CA ILE A 214 -1.75 -3.55 -26.06
C ILE A 214 -1.52 -2.18 -26.72
N GLU A 215 -1.56 -1.07 -25.97
CA GLU A 215 -1.41 0.28 -26.56
C GLU A 215 0.01 0.57 -27.09
N ASN A 216 1.05 -0.12 -26.61
CA ASN A 216 2.43 0.05 -27.07
C ASN A 216 2.79 -0.73 -28.35
N ARG A 217 1.86 -1.52 -28.92
CA ARG A 217 2.10 -2.23 -30.20
C ARG A 217 1.47 -1.55 -31.42
N GLU A 218 0.46 -0.71 -31.24
CA GLU A 218 -0.26 -0.11 -32.37
C GLU A 218 0.28 1.26 -32.81
N GLY A 219 1.16 1.89 -32.02
CA GLY A 219 1.76 3.18 -32.36
C GLY A 219 3.24 3.09 -32.67
N SER A 220 3.64 2.60 -33.86
CA SER A 220 4.85 2.98 -34.64
C SER A 220 5.21 1.95 -35.73
N ILE A 221 4.44 1.91 -36.83
CA ILE A 221 5.00 1.48 -38.12
C ILE A 221 4.74 2.60 -39.12
N PRO A 222 5.73 3.46 -39.43
CA PRO A 222 5.68 4.26 -40.64
C PRO A 222 6.06 3.35 -41.81
N ASN A 223 5.06 2.83 -42.50
CA ASN A 223 5.22 2.25 -43.83
C ASN A 223 5.60 3.36 -44.81
N SER A 224 6.88 3.47 -45.17
CA SER A 224 7.29 4.12 -46.42
C SER A 224 8.69 3.67 -46.82
N PHE A 225 8.76 2.64 -47.67
CA PHE A 225 9.86 2.50 -48.63
C PHE A 225 9.47 3.24 -49.91
N PRO A 226 10.38 4.05 -50.45
CA PRO A 226 10.54 4.03 -51.90
C PRO A 226 12.02 4.06 -52.33
N GLY A 227 12.33 3.20 -53.30
CA GLY A 227 13.16 3.59 -54.44
C GLY A 227 14.60 3.11 -54.46
N ASP A 228 14.83 2.03 -55.21
CA ASP A 228 16.09 1.70 -55.88
C ASP A 228 16.72 2.92 -56.57
N SER A 229 18.01 3.17 -56.34
CA SER A 229 18.92 3.75 -57.34
C SER A 229 20.37 3.35 -57.06
N LYS A 230 21.03 2.88 -58.12
CA LYS A 230 22.41 2.39 -58.21
C LYS A 230 23.48 3.49 -58.00
N VAL A 231 24.68 3.13 -57.54
CA VAL A 231 25.97 3.07 -58.28
C VAL A 231 27.18 3.15 -57.32
N ASN A 232 28.05 2.15 -57.46
CA ASN A 232 29.51 1.97 -57.25
C ASN A 232 30.39 3.06 -56.60
N ASP A 233 31.33 2.65 -55.73
CA ASP A 233 32.77 2.61 -56.09
C ASP A 233 33.63 1.84 -55.04
N ALA A 234 34.75 1.32 -55.53
CA ALA A 234 35.62 0.29 -54.95
C ALA A 234 36.56 0.75 -53.82
N HIS A 235 37.10 -0.20 -53.03
CA HIS A 235 38.55 -0.42 -52.85
C HIS A 235 38.86 -1.65 -51.96
N ASP A 236 39.96 -2.32 -52.31
CA ASP A 236 40.58 -3.54 -51.78
C ASP A 236 40.89 -3.55 -50.26
N LEU A 237 40.89 -4.74 -49.64
CA LEU A 237 42.11 -5.44 -49.20
C LEU A 237 41.81 -6.72 -48.38
N ASP A 238 42.79 -7.62 -48.46
CA ASP A 238 42.84 -9.06 -48.17
C ASP A 238 43.02 -9.45 -46.68
N ALA A 239 42.91 -10.76 -46.43
CA ALA A 239 43.53 -11.56 -45.35
C ALA A 239 42.65 -12.12 -44.21
N SER A 240 42.28 -13.40 -44.40
CA SER A 240 42.47 -14.56 -43.51
C SER A 240 41.81 -14.66 -42.12
N SER A 241 40.93 -15.68 -42.00
CA SER A 241 40.89 -16.71 -40.95
C SER A 241 40.81 -16.27 -39.48
N PHE A 242 39.61 -16.29 -38.90
CA PHE A 242 39.34 -16.93 -37.59
C PHE A 242 37.85 -17.29 -37.49
N HIS A 243 37.56 -18.60 -37.38
CA HIS A 243 36.21 -19.11 -37.22
C HIS A 243 35.81 -18.97 -35.73
N ALA A 244 35.18 -17.85 -35.38
CA ALA A 244 34.42 -17.72 -34.15
C ALA A 244 32.96 -17.49 -34.56
N GLN A 245 32.09 -18.46 -34.26
CA GLN A 245 30.64 -18.26 -34.34
C GLN A 245 30.31 -17.05 -33.47
N ARG A 246 29.98 -15.95 -34.13
CA ARG A 246 29.60 -14.69 -33.50
C ARG A 246 28.23 -14.94 -32.85
N ILE A 247 28.21 -15.31 -31.57
CA ILE A 247 26.96 -15.33 -30.80
C ILE A 247 26.47 -13.88 -30.84
N ASN A 248 25.32 -13.70 -31.49
CA ASN A 248 24.74 -12.39 -31.68
C ASN A 248 24.32 -11.86 -30.31
N THR A 249 25.08 -10.91 -29.76
CA THR A 249 24.81 -10.30 -28.45
C THR A 249 23.48 -9.54 -28.43
N SER A 250 22.88 -9.26 -29.59
CA SER A 250 21.53 -8.73 -29.72
C SER A 250 20.43 -9.78 -29.53
N GLU A 251 20.65 -11.03 -29.96
CA GLU A 251 19.71 -12.15 -29.70
C GLU A 251 19.74 -12.56 -28.23
N VAL A 252 20.93 -12.59 -27.61
CA VAL A 252 21.07 -12.88 -26.18
C VAL A 252 20.46 -11.77 -25.32
N LYS A 253 20.65 -10.48 -25.67
CA LYS A 253 19.96 -9.37 -25.01
C LYS A 253 18.44 -9.42 -25.20
N GLY A 254 17.96 -9.79 -26.39
CA GLY A 254 16.52 -9.95 -26.66
C GLY A 254 15.89 -11.08 -25.85
N ILE A 255 16.60 -12.20 -25.70
CA ILE A 255 16.15 -13.34 -24.89
C ILE A 255 16.18 -12.99 -23.39
N ILE A 256 17.22 -12.31 -22.91
CA ILE A 256 17.32 -11.89 -21.50
C ILE A 256 16.22 -10.87 -21.17
N ASN A 257 15.96 -9.88 -22.04
CA ASN A 257 14.89 -8.91 -21.84
C ASN A 257 13.50 -9.56 -21.84
N ASN A 258 13.26 -10.52 -22.75
CA ASN A 258 12.01 -11.28 -22.77
C ASN A 258 11.86 -12.22 -21.56
N ALA A 259 12.95 -12.78 -21.04
CA ALA A 259 12.92 -13.66 -19.87
C ALA A 259 12.70 -12.90 -18.55
N VAL A 260 13.17 -11.65 -18.45
CA VAL A 260 12.91 -10.78 -17.29
C VAL A 260 11.44 -10.32 -17.26
N ASP A 261 10.80 -10.16 -18.42
CA ASP A 261 9.38 -9.81 -18.55
C ASP A 261 8.43 -11.01 -18.43
N LEU A 262 8.92 -12.24 -18.58
CA LEU A 262 8.14 -13.48 -18.45
C LEU A 262 8.12 -14.07 -17.03
N VAL A 263 8.70 -13.38 -16.04
CA VAL A 263 8.42 -13.71 -14.63
C VAL A 263 6.95 -13.36 -14.41
N SER A 264 6.09 -14.38 -14.53
CA SER A 264 4.67 -14.35 -14.15
C SER A 264 4.57 -13.84 -12.72
N ARG A 265 4.45 -12.54 -12.55
CA ARG A 265 4.11 -11.93 -11.26
C ARG A 265 2.69 -12.38 -10.96
N ALA A 266 2.46 -12.93 -9.77
CA ALA A 266 1.13 -13.30 -9.29
C ALA A 266 0.14 -12.12 -9.47
N ASP A 267 -1.13 -12.43 -9.72
CA ASP A 267 -2.18 -11.41 -9.85
C ASP A 267 -2.28 -10.54 -8.60
N PRO A 268 -2.55 -9.24 -8.78
CA PRO A 268 -2.56 -8.33 -7.65
C PRO A 268 -3.72 -8.71 -6.73
N VAL A 269 -3.54 -8.49 -5.43
CA VAL A 269 -4.55 -8.82 -4.43
C VAL A 269 -4.71 -7.66 -3.46
N ALA A 270 -5.95 -7.33 -3.10
CA ALA A 270 -6.23 -6.37 -2.05
C ALA A 270 -6.52 -7.08 -0.72
N TYR A 271 -5.94 -6.60 0.38
CA TYR A 271 -6.32 -6.98 1.75
C TYR A 271 -7.05 -5.81 2.42
N ILE A 272 -8.32 -6.01 2.74
CA ILE A 272 -9.16 -4.99 3.40
C ILE A 272 -9.51 -5.48 4.81
N ALA A 273 -9.07 -4.75 5.84
CA ALA A 273 -9.53 -4.98 7.20
C ALA A 273 -10.60 -3.95 7.54
N SER A 274 -11.71 -4.39 8.13
CA SER A 274 -12.79 -3.47 8.51
C SER A 274 -13.57 -3.96 9.73
N VAL A 275 -13.99 -3.01 10.57
CA VAL A 275 -15.09 -3.21 11.51
C VAL A 275 -16.40 -2.95 10.78
N ILE A 276 -17.23 -3.99 10.64
CA ILE A 276 -18.57 -3.86 10.03
C ILE A 276 -19.50 -3.18 11.05
N ARG A 277 -19.63 -1.86 10.93
CA ARG A 277 -20.47 -1.02 11.81
C ARG A 277 -21.94 -1.00 11.38
N ASN A 278 -22.18 -1.11 10.08
CA ASN A 278 -23.50 -1.11 9.48
C ASN A 278 -23.52 -2.18 8.37
N ALA A 279 -24.48 -3.10 8.47
CA ALA A 279 -24.60 -4.21 7.51
C ALA A 279 -24.99 -3.73 6.12
N ASP A 280 -25.91 -2.76 5.99
CA ASP A 280 -26.35 -2.21 4.70
C ASP A 280 -25.19 -1.54 3.95
N THR A 281 -24.30 -0.82 4.64
CA THR A 281 -23.09 -0.24 4.04
C THR A 281 -22.18 -1.34 3.50
N PHE A 282 -22.00 -2.43 4.24
CA PHE A 282 -21.17 -3.54 3.82
C PHE A 282 -21.80 -4.32 2.65
N ASP A 283 -23.11 -4.59 2.70
CA ASP A 283 -23.85 -5.24 1.62
C ASP A 283 -23.82 -4.40 0.34
N ARG A 284 -23.88 -3.06 0.47
CA ARG A 284 -23.69 -2.14 -0.65
C ARG A 284 -22.29 -2.26 -1.25
N PHE A 285 -21.25 -2.40 -0.43
CA PHE A 285 -19.89 -2.64 -0.91
C PHE A 285 -19.78 -3.96 -1.66
N LEU A 286 -20.35 -5.05 -1.13
CA LEU A 286 -20.38 -6.36 -1.80
C LEU A 286 -21.08 -6.27 -3.17
N ALA A 287 -22.23 -5.60 -3.25
CA ALA A 287 -22.99 -5.45 -4.49
C ALA A 287 -22.24 -4.62 -5.55
N LEU A 288 -21.52 -3.57 -5.14
CA LEU A 288 -20.70 -2.76 -6.05
C LEU A 288 -19.47 -3.53 -6.53
N ALA A 289 -18.83 -4.31 -5.65
CA ALA A 289 -17.70 -5.15 -6.02
C ALA A 289 -18.10 -6.22 -7.05
N ASP A 290 -19.24 -6.89 -6.86
CA ASP A 290 -19.81 -7.85 -7.84
C ASP A 290 -20.08 -7.19 -9.20
N GLN A 291 -20.67 -5.98 -9.22
CA GLN A 291 -20.87 -5.20 -10.44
C GLN A 291 -19.57 -4.83 -11.16
N ALA A 292 -18.46 -4.73 -10.43
CA ALA A 292 -17.14 -4.43 -10.96
C ALA A 292 -16.32 -5.68 -11.30
N ASP A 293 -16.93 -6.88 -11.25
CA ASP A 293 -16.28 -8.18 -11.46
C ASP A 293 -15.13 -8.44 -10.45
N LEU A 294 -15.27 -7.91 -9.24
CA LEU A 294 -14.33 -8.13 -8.14
C LEU A 294 -14.83 -9.22 -7.21
N ARG A 295 -13.97 -10.21 -6.95
CA ARG A 295 -14.28 -11.31 -6.04
C ARG A 295 -13.81 -10.97 -4.63
N ILE A 296 -14.74 -11.02 -3.68
CA ILE A 296 -14.45 -10.84 -2.25
C ILE A 296 -14.43 -12.20 -1.56
N LYS A 297 -13.40 -12.44 -0.75
CA LYS A 297 -13.29 -13.63 0.11
C LYS A 297 -12.95 -13.22 1.54
N ASP A 298 -13.70 -13.74 2.50
CA ASP A 298 -13.41 -13.55 3.93
C ASP A 298 -12.26 -14.48 4.37
N LEU A 299 -11.21 -13.88 4.93
CA LEU A 299 -10.05 -14.56 5.48
C LEU A 299 -9.97 -14.50 7.01
N THR A 300 -10.95 -13.93 7.69
CA THR A 300 -10.94 -13.67 9.15
C THR A 300 -10.62 -14.92 9.98
N SER A 301 -11.08 -16.10 9.55
CA SER A 301 -10.81 -17.36 10.25
C SER A 301 -9.49 -18.02 9.83
N THR A 302 -9.04 -17.79 8.60
CA THR A 302 -7.91 -18.51 7.98
C THR A 302 -6.58 -17.79 8.12
N LEU A 303 -6.60 -16.46 8.20
CA LEU A 303 -5.40 -15.63 8.26
C LEU A 303 -5.51 -14.67 9.45
N ARG A 304 -5.09 -15.15 10.62
CA ARG A 304 -5.22 -14.42 11.89
C ARG A 304 -3.86 -13.89 12.36
N PRO A 305 -3.70 -12.57 12.55
CA PRO A 305 -2.45 -12.03 13.06
C PRO A 305 -2.17 -12.50 14.49
N PHE A 306 -0.90 -12.49 14.87
CA PHE A 306 -0.50 -12.63 16.27
C PHE A 306 -0.92 -11.41 17.09
N ASP A 307 -1.12 -11.59 18.40
CA ASP A 307 -1.32 -10.48 19.34
C ASP A 307 0.02 -9.81 19.64
N LEU A 308 0.34 -8.76 18.88
CA LEU A 308 1.58 -8.00 19.01
C LEU A 308 1.42 -6.75 19.87
N LEU A 309 0.18 -6.36 20.20
CA LEU A 309 -0.19 -5.23 21.04
C LEU A 309 -0.97 -5.66 22.31
N PRO A 310 -0.47 -6.61 23.13
CA PRO A 310 -1.23 -7.21 24.23
C PRO A 310 -1.58 -6.23 25.36
N TYR A 311 -0.94 -5.05 25.40
CA TYR A 311 -1.23 -4.00 26.37
C TYR A 311 -2.45 -3.15 26.00
N MET A 312 -2.91 -3.18 24.75
CA MET A 312 -4.05 -2.40 24.27
C MET A 312 -5.37 -3.11 24.59
N LYS A 313 -5.78 -3.09 25.86
CA LYS A 313 -6.97 -3.84 26.34
C LYS A 313 -8.29 -3.46 25.66
N SER A 314 -8.42 -2.23 25.15
CA SER A 314 -9.61 -1.75 24.42
C SER A 314 -9.62 -2.14 22.94
N TYR A 315 -8.52 -2.70 22.42
CA TYR A 315 -8.41 -3.12 21.04
C TYR A 315 -9.00 -4.53 20.86
N ASP A 316 -10.30 -4.59 20.54
CA ASP A 316 -10.99 -5.85 20.27
C ASP A 316 -10.78 -6.33 18.83
N ARG A 317 -9.80 -7.22 18.65
CA ARG A 317 -9.51 -7.88 17.37
C ARG A 317 -10.68 -8.71 16.82
N SER A 318 -11.54 -9.24 17.68
CA SER A 318 -12.63 -10.13 17.27
C SER A 318 -13.74 -9.39 16.50
N SER A 319 -13.81 -8.08 16.68
CA SER A 319 -14.72 -7.18 15.95
C SER A 319 -14.31 -6.92 14.50
N ILE A 320 -13.07 -7.26 14.13
CA ILE A 320 -12.49 -6.93 12.82
C ILE A 320 -12.67 -8.11 11.88
N ARG A 321 -12.95 -7.80 10.61
CA ARG A 321 -12.99 -8.75 9.50
C ARG A 321 -11.88 -8.44 8.53
N LEU A 322 -11.29 -9.49 7.96
CA LEU A 322 -10.25 -9.40 6.94
C LEU A 322 -10.77 -10.01 5.65
N PHE A 323 -10.73 -9.24 4.58
CA PHE A 323 -11.16 -9.67 3.25
C PHE A 323 -10.00 -9.61 2.27
N THR A 324 -9.99 -10.54 1.32
CA THR A 324 -9.26 -10.36 0.06
C THR A 324 -10.20 -9.92 -1.06
N VAL A 325 -9.74 -9.01 -1.90
CA VAL A 325 -10.39 -8.63 -3.16
C VAL A 325 -9.44 -8.95 -4.32
N THR A 326 -9.94 -9.64 -5.35
CA THR A 326 -9.20 -10.05 -6.55
C THR A 326 -10.03 -9.85 -7.79
#